data_AF-A0A2H0LIB8-F1
#
_entry.id   AF-A0A2H0LIB8-F1
#
_cell.length_a   1.000
_cell.length_b   1.000
_cell.length_c   1.000
_cell.angle_alpha   90.00
_cell.angle_beta   90.00
_cell.angle_gamma   90.00
#
_symmetry.space_group_name_H-M   'P 1'
#
loop_
_entity.id
_entity.type
_entity.pdbx_description
1 polymer ?
#
loop_
_entity_poly.entity_id
_entity_poly.type
_entity_poly.pdbx_seq_one_letter_code
_entity_poly.pdbx_strand_id
1 'polypeptide(L)'
;MPWSGLAAVPQLIRYQGQAMDSQGVPLEGPYNLTFRLYDAATGGNQVWMEPHQNVPLTNGHFSVLLGQSSGFQVDWTQPLWLSTQINSEPELLPRQQITSVPLALVAEQLSTPVNTSTIADDAKRLVPSGAIILWTGSGCPEGYTRLSALDGRFLAGGSTYNAAAGGSTTHNHDAGSYAAAGHTHSGTTGPIASGMQPDGGSGDRQYSLPSHTHNVTINASGPSAISGTSSTADHRPPFATLLLCQKD
;
A
#
# COMPACT_ATOMS: atom_id res chain seq x y z
N MET A 1 11.61 -19.99 5.86
CA MET A 1 10.58 -21.05 5.98
C MET A 1 9.32 -20.40 6.56
N PRO A 2 8.31 -20.00 5.78
CA PRO A 2 7.07 -19.50 6.37
C PRO A 2 6.27 -20.67 6.95
N TRP A 3 5.90 -20.56 8.23
CA TRP A 3 5.04 -21.51 8.93
C TRP A 3 3.58 -21.19 8.59
N SER A 4 3.06 -21.79 7.52
CA SER A 4 1.64 -21.73 7.19
C SER A 4 1.04 -23.12 7.30
N GLY A 5 0.97 -23.64 8.53
CA GLY A 5 0.10 -24.75 8.85
C GLY A 5 -1.29 -24.21 9.13
N LEU A 6 -2.18 -24.22 8.13
CA LEU A 6 -3.61 -24.13 8.39
C LEU A 6 -3.98 -25.38 9.19
N ALA A 7 -4.18 -25.24 10.50
CA ALA A 7 -4.78 -26.31 11.30
C ALA A 7 -6.23 -26.46 10.81
N ALA A 8 -6.48 -27.44 9.94
CA ALA A 8 -7.82 -27.77 9.50
C ALA A 8 -8.64 -28.19 10.73
N VAL A 9 -9.72 -27.46 11.02
CA VAL A 9 -10.64 -27.83 12.11
C VAL A 9 -11.31 -29.15 11.74
N PRO A 10 -11.13 -30.22 12.53
CA PRO A 10 -11.76 -31.49 12.25
C PRO A 10 -13.28 -31.34 12.15
N GLN A 11 -13.86 -31.79 11.04
CA GLN A 11 -15.31 -31.76 10.81
C GLN A 11 -15.99 -32.95 11.48
N LEU A 12 -15.85 -33.06 12.80
CA LEU A 12 -16.38 -34.16 13.61
C LEU A 12 -17.37 -33.63 14.64
N ILE A 13 -18.50 -34.31 14.79
CA ILE A 13 -19.52 -33.97 15.79
C ILE A 13 -19.58 -35.07 16.84
N ARG A 14 -19.43 -34.71 18.11
CA ARG A 14 -19.68 -35.64 19.22
C ARG A 14 -21.18 -35.76 19.44
N TYR A 15 -21.71 -36.97 19.34
CA TYR A 15 -23.12 -37.26 19.59
C TYR A 15 -23.26 -38.27 20.72
N GLN A 16 -24.19 -38.01 21.63
CA GLN A 16 -24.49 -38.84 22.78
C GLN A 16 -25.99 -39.05 22.87
N GLY A 17 -26.40 -40.23 23.31
CA GLY A 17 -27.80 -40.56 23.47
C GLY A 17 -27.99 -41.64 24.50
N GLN A 18 -29.25 -41.89 24.83
CA GLN A 18 -29.68 -43.01 25.65
C GLN A 18 -30.71 -43.83 24.86
N ALA A 19 -30.50 -45.13 24.79
CA ALA A 19 -31.41 -46.07 24.15
C ALA A 19 -32.02 -47.01 25.20
N MET A 20 -33.34 -47.17 25.10
CA MET A 20 -34.14 -48.07 25.93
C MET A 20 -34.99 -48.95 25.02
N ASP A 21 -35.40 -50.10 25.51
CA ASP A 21 -36.38 -50.95 24.83
C ASP A 21 -37.82 -50.42 24.99
N SER A 22 -38.78 -51.13 24.40
CA SER A 22 -40.21 -50.78 24.47
C SER A 22 -40.81 -50.80 25.87
N GLN A 23 -40.14 -51.44 26.83
CA GLN A 23 -40.56 -51.53 28.24
C GLN A 23 -39.83 -50.50 29.11
N GLY A 24 -39.00 -49.63 28.51
CA GLY A 24 -38.20 -48.63 29.21
C GLY A 24 -36.95 -49.20 29.89
N VAL A 25 -36.55 -50.43 29.56
CA VAL A 25 -35.31 -51.02 30.07
C VAL A 25 -34.14 -50.50 29.26
N PRO A 26 -33.09 -49.93 29.90
CA PRO A 26 -31.91 -49.47 29.18
C PRO A 26 -31.20 -50.62 28.45
N LEU A 27 -30.79 -50.37 27.21
CA LEU A 27 -30.03 -51.35 26.44
C LEU A 27 -28.59 -51.50 27.00
N GLU A 28 -28.10 -52.73 27.04
CA GLU A 28 -26.77 -53.06 27.55
C GLU A 28 -25.98 -53.88 26.52
N GLY A 29 -24.69 -53.56 26.35
CA GLY A 29 -23.79 -54.29 25.45
C GLY A 29 -23.59 -53.63 24.08
N PRO A 30 -22.94 -54.33 23.13
CA PRO A 30 -22.63 -53.77 21.82
C PRO A 30 -23.87 -53.76 20.90
N TYR A 31 -24.14 -52.61 20.28
CA TYR A 31 -25.17 -52.44 19.26
C TYR A 31 -24.59 -51.81 17.99
N ASN A 32 -25.19 -52.12 16.84
CA ASN A 32 -24.88 -51.41 15.60
C ASN A 32 -25.79 -50.18 15.53
N LEU A 33 -25.23 -48.99 15.41
CA LEU A 33 -25.98 -47.74 15.30
C LEU A 33 -25.78 -47.15 13.92
N THR A 34 -26.86 -46.79 13.23
CA THR A 34 -26.76 -46.03 11.97
C THR A 34 -27.38 -44.65 12.16
N PHE A 35 -26.61 -43.61 11.85
CA PHE A 35 -27.05 -42.21 11.93
C PHE A 35 -27.34 -41.69 10.53
N ARG A 36 -28.39 -40.87 10.42
CA ARG A 36 -28.77 -40.24 9.16
C ARG A 36 -29.16 -38.79 9.37
N LEU A 37 -28.82 -37.94 8.42
CA LEU A 37 -29.33 -36.57 8.35
C LEU A 37 -30.34 -36.45 7.22
N TYR A 38 -31.41 -35.70 7.48
CA TYR A 38 -32.47 -35.39 6.54
C TYR A 38 -32.69 -33.88 6.43
N ASP A 39 -33.19 -33.46 5.28
CA ASP A 39 -33.60 -32.07 4.98
C ASP A 39 -35.01 -31.71 5.52
N ALA A 40 -35.70 -32.65 6.18
CA ALA A 40 -37.01 -32.42 6.80
C ALA A 40 -37.24 -33.29 8.05
N ALA A 41 -38.09 -32.80 8.95
CA ALA A 41 -38.47 -33.50 10.19
C ALA A 41 -39.20 -34.83 9.95
N THR A 42 -40.01 -34.91 8.90
CA THR A 42 -40.75 -36.09 8.45
C THR A 42 -40.71 -36.17 6.93
N GLY A 43 -40.52 -37.35 6.36
CA GLY A 43 -40.29 -37.50 4.91
C GLY A 43 -38.90 -36.96 4.51
N GLY A 44 -38.84 -36.11 3.49
CA GLY A 44 -37.61 -35.48 3.02
C GLY A 44 -36.59 -36.43 2.39
N ASN A 45 -35.45 -35.87 1.97
CA ASN A 45 -34.33 -36.63 1.43
C ASN A 45 -33.30 -36.91 2.52
N GLN A 46 -32.75 -38.11 2.51
CA GLN A 46 -31.55 -38.43 3.29
C GLN A 46 -30.36 -37.74 2.62
N VAL A 47 -29.74 -36.79 3.31
CA VAL A 47 -28.59 -36.03 2.79
C VAL A 47 -27.26 -36.59 3.27
N TRP A 48 -27.25 -37.40 4.33
CA TRP A 48 -26.05 -38.05 4.85
C TRP A 48 -26.39 -39.28 5.68
N MET A 49 -25.46 -40.24 5.75
CA MET A 49 -25.58 -41.46 6.54
C MET A 49 -24.20 -41.95 6.99
N GLU A 50 -24.12 -42.46 8.22
CA GLU A 50 -22.94 -43.12 8.77
C GLU A 50 -23.31 -44.33 9.65
N PRO A 51 -22.80 -45.53 9.34
CA PRO A 51 -22.95 -46.71 10.19
C PRO A 51 -21.79 -46.84 11.19
N HIS A 52 -22.12 -47.16 12.44
CA HIS A 52 -21.19 -47.51 13.50
C HIS A 52 -21.46 -48.94 13.99
N GLN A 53 -20.43 -49.77 14.04
CA GLN A 53 -20.55 -51.16 14.47
C GLN A 53 -20.05 -51.34 15.90
N ASN A 54 -20.67 -52.26 16.64
CA ASN A 54 -20.27 -52.65 17.99
C ASN A 54 -20.13 -51.46 18.97
N VAL A 55 -21.04 -50.49 18.90
CA VAL A 55 -21.07 -49.35 19.83
C VAL A 55 -21.45 -49.87 21.22
N PRO A 56 -20.59 -49.70 22.24
CA PRO A 56 -20.92 -50.15 23.59
C PRO A 56 -21.97 -49.23 24.20
N LEU A 57 -23.09 -49.81 24.63
CA LEU A 57 -24.10 -49.15 25.44
C LEU A 57 -23.93 -49.60 26.89
N THR A 58 -23.96 -48.64 27.81
CA THR A 58 -23.92 -48.87 29.26
C THR A 58 -25.01 -48.06 29.92
N ASN A 59 -25.93 -48.71 30.61
CA ASN A 59 -27.17 -48.12 31.12
C ASN A 59 -27.95 -47.37 30.01
N GLY A 60 -27.95 -47.95 28.80
CA GLY A 60 -28.52 -47.34 27.59
C GLY A 60 -27.70 -46.21 26.97
N HIS A 61 -26.68 -45.68 27.63
CA HIS A 61 -25.91 -44.54 27.13
C HIS A 61 -24.87 -44.95 26.10
N PHE A 62 -24.73 -44.14 25.05
CA PHE A 62 -23.65 -44.25 24.07
C PHE A 62 -23.04 -42.87 23.74
N SER A 63 -21.84 -42.89 23.20
CA SER A 63 -21.09 -41.70 22.78
C SER A 63 -20.29 -42.03 21.53
N VAL A 64 -20.55 -41.32 20.43
CA VAL A 64 -19.91 -41.54 19.13
C VAL A 64 -19.37 -40.22 18.58
N LEU A 65 -18.44 -40.31 17.63
CA LEU A 65 -18.00 -39.19 16.81
C LEU A 65 -18.53 -39.40 15.40
N LEU A 66 -19.42 -38.52 14.95
CA LEU A 66 -19.97 -38.51 13.60
C LEU A 66 -19.02 -37.76 12.65
N GLY A 67 -18.98 -38.17 11.39
CA GLY A 67 -18.08 -37.61 10.37
C GLY A 67 -16.76 -38.37 10.24
N GLN A 68 -16.54 -39.45 11.00
CA GLN A 68 -15.27 -40.18 11.01
C GLN A 68 -15.15 -41.11 9.81
N SER A 69 -16.15 -41.94 9.58
CA SER A 69 -16.16 -42.90 8.47
C SER A 69 -16.89 -42.36 7.23
N SER A 70 -17.78 -41.38 7.42
CA SER A 70 -18.50 -40.70 6.34
C SER A 70 -18.43 -39.19 6.56
N GLY A 71 -17.52 -38.51 5.87
CA GLY A 71 -17.38 -37.05 6.00
C GLY A 71 -18.66 -36.31 5.66
N PHE A 72 -18.93 -35.20 6.35
CA PHE A 72 -20.13 -34.41 6.09
C PHE A 72 -20.05 -33.71 4.72
N GLN A 73 -21.00 -34.00 3.85
CA GLN A 73 -21.19 -33.34 2.55
C GLN A 73 -22.60 -32.72 2.51
N VAL A 74 -22.92 -31.95 3.54
CA VAL A 74 -24.24 -31.35 3.76
C VAL A 74 -24.12 -29.83 3.83
N ASP A 75 -25.21 -29.14 3.47
CA ASP A 75 -25.32 -27.70 3.66
C ASP A 75 -25.78 -27.40 5.11
N TRP A 76 -24.84 -27.00 5.95
CA TRP A 76 -25.10 -26.63 7.35
C TRP A 76 -25.88 -25.32 7.52
N THR A 77 -26.11 -24.57 6.44
CA THR A 77 -26.94 -23.35 6.47
C THR A 77 -28.44 -23.65 6.42
N GLN A 78 -28.81 -24.89 6.08
CA GLN A 78 -30.19 -25.35 6.07
C GLN A 78 -30.54 -26.12 7.35
N PRO A 79 -31.81 -26.12 7.77
CA PRO A 79 -32.28 -27.01 8.83
C PRO A 79 -32.01 -28.47 8.49
N LEU A 80 -31.43 -29.21 9.43
CA LEU A 80 -31.16 -30.65 9.30
C LEU A 80 -31.72 -31.42 10.49
N TRP A 81 -32.15 -32.66 10.23
CA TRP A 81 -32.72 -33.55 11.25
C TRP A 81 -31.97 -34.88 11.29
N LEU A 82 -31.49 -35.24 12.48
CA LEU A 82 -30.80 -36.48 12.79
C LEU A 82 -31.79 -37.58 13.18
N SER A 83 -31.68 -38.75 12.54
CA SER A 83 -32.30 -39.99 13.01
C SER A 83 -31.23 -40.98 13.47
N THR A 84 -31.63 -41.89 14.35
CA THR A 84 -30.79 -43.00 14.81
C THR A 84 -31.54 -44.31 14.56
N GLN A 85 -30.85 -45.30 14.02
CA GLN A 85 -31.32 -46.66 13.86
C GLN A 85 -30.47 -47.59 14.72
N ILE A 86 -31.11 -48.51 15.44
CA ILE A 86 -30.43 -49.51 16.27
C ILE A 86 -30.58 -50.87 15.59
N ASN A 87 -29.46 -51.54 15.33
CA ASN A 87 -29.37 -52.78 14.56
C ASN A 87 -30.12 -52.67 13.23
N SER A 88 -31.10 -53.55 12.99
CA SER A 88 -31.96 -53.55 11.79
C SER A 88 -33.40 -53.17 12.10
N GLU A 89 -33.64 -52.59 13.28
CA GLU A 89 -34.96 -52.08 13.67
C GLU A 89 -35.35 -50.85 12.85
N PRO A 90 -36.64 -50.47 12.83
CA PRO A 90 -37.06 -49.20 12.27
C PRO A 90 -36.30 -48.01 12.88
N GLU A 91 -36.09 -46.96 12.08
CA GLU A 91 -35.48 -45.72 12.57
C GLU A 91 -36.30 -45.10 13.69
N LEU A 92 -35.60 -44.59 14.71
CA LEU A 92 -36.23 -43.91 15.84
C LEU A 92 -36.85 -42.58 15.38
N LEU A 93 -38.09 -42.35 15.80
CA LEU A 93 -38.85 -41.13 15.58
C LEU A 93 -39.25 -40.52 16.94
N PRO A 94 -39.43 -39.18 17.04
CA PRO A 94 -39.20 -38.18 15.98
C PRO A 94 -37.72 -37.94 15.72
N ARG A 95 -37.39 -37.46 14.51
CA ARG A 95 -36.03 -37.02 14.19
C ARG A 95 -35.67 -35.78 15.00
N GLN A 96 -34.43 -35.68 15.45
CA GLN A 96 -33.94 -34.57 16.25
C GLN A 96 -33.36 -33.48 15.36
N GLN A 97 -33.82 -32.23 15.49
CA GLN A 97 -33.24 -31.12 14.74
C GLN A 97 -31.82 -30.82 15.24
N ILE A 98 -30.88 -30.63 14.31
CA ILE A 98 -29.56 -30.11 14.62
C ILE A 98 -29.66 -28.60 14.82
N THR A 99 -29.14 -28.11 15.95
CA THR A 99 -29.20 -26.71 16.33
C THR A 99 -27.82 -26.15 16.62
N SER A 100 -27.65 -24.85 16.41
CA SER A 100 -26.45 -24.12 16.82
C SER A 100 -26.30 -24.09 18.35
N VAL A 101 -25.05 -24.01 18.80
CA VAL A 101 -24.72 -23.71 20.21
C VAL A 101 -24.51 -22.20 20.40
N PRO A 102 -24.72 -21.63 21.60
CA PRO A 102 -24.65 -20.18 21.81
C PRO A 102 -23.35 -19.52 21.32
N LEU A 103 -22.21 -20.18 21.54
CA LEU A 103 -20.92 -19.66 21.08
C LEU A 103 -20.76 -19.73 19.55
N ALA A 104 -21.38 -20.71 18.89
CA ALA A 104 -21.38 -20.81 17.43
C ALA A 104 -22.20 -19.68 16.79
N LEU A 105 -23.29 -19.24 17.43
CA LEU A 105 -24.07 -18.07 16.99
C LEU A 105 -23.25 -16.77 17.03
N VAL A 106 -22.34 -16.63 18.00
CA VAL A 106 -21.41 -15.50 18.06
C VAL A 106 -20.33 -15.65 16.99
N ALA A 107 -19.82 -16.86 16.76
CA ALA A 107 -18.82 -17.12 15.72
C ALA A 107 -19.36 -16.84 14.30
N GLU A 108 -20.66 -17.04 14.07
CA GLU A 108 -21.32 -16.67 12.81
C GLU A 108 -21.19 -15.18 12.48
N GLN A 109 -21.14 -14.30 13.50
CA GLN A 109 -20.95 -12.86 13.28
C GLN A 109 -19.55 -12.52 12.71
N LEU A 110 -18.62 -13.47 12.74
CA LEU A 110 -17.27 -13.35 12.18
C LEU A 110 -17.13 -14.07 10.82
N SER A 111 -18.23 -14.62 10.28
CA SER A 111 -18.23 -15.48 9.08
C SER A 111 -17.98 -14.76 7.76
N THR A 112 -17.81 -13.43 7.75
CA THR A 112 -17.29 -12.73 6.56
C THR A 112 -15.77 -12.94 6.50
N PRO A 113 -15.24 -13.85 5.67
CA PRO A 113 -13.80 -13.91 5.45
C PRO A 113 -13.34 -12.53 4.99
N VAL A 114 -12.35 -11.96 5.67
CA VAL A 114 -11.67 -10.77 5.18
C VAL A 114 -10.91 -11.20 3.92
N ASN A 115 -11.56 -11.04 2.76
CA ASN A 115 -10.91 -11.24 1.49
C ASN A 115 -9.89 -10.10 1.34
N THR A 116 -8.63 -10.41 1.59
CA THR A 116 -7.53 -9.44 1.54
C THR A 116 -7.30 -8.88 0.14
N SER A 117 -7.87 -9.49 -0.91
CA SER A 117 -7.86 -8.97 -2.28
C SER A 117 -9.02 -8.00 -2.59
N THR A 118 -10.06 -8.01 -1.77
CA THR A 118 -11.21 -7.07 -1.85
C THR A 118 -11.33 -6.21 -0.61
N ILE A 119 -10.24 -5.99 0.13
CA ILE A 119 -10.14 -4.74 0.90
C ILE A 119 -9.97 -3.61 -0.13
N ALA A 120 -11.01 -3.38 -0.94
CA ALA A 120 -11.49 -2.02 -1.08
C ALA A 120 -11.58 -1.50 0.35
N ASP A 121 -11.12 -0.28 0.59
CA ASP A 121 -11.14 0.35 1.91
C ASP A 121 -12.59 0.61 2.35
N ASP A 122 -13.30 -0.50 2.59
CA ASP A 122 -14.73 -0.61 2.66
C ASP A 122 -15.06 -0.99 4.10
N ALA A 123 -15.84 -0.10 4.70
CA ALA A 123 -16.37 -0.11 6.07
C ALA A 123 -15.38 -0.17 7.27
N LYS A 124 -14.11 -0.55 7.11
CA LYS A 124 -13.12 -0.61 8.21
C LYS A 124 -11.90 0.31 8.04
N ARG A 125 -12.07 1.43 7.34
CA ARG A 125 -11.15 2.59 7.21
C ARG A 125 -9.75 2.34 7.78
N LEU A 126 -8.97 1.50 7.09
CA LEU A 126 -7.57 1.31 7.43
C LEU A 126 -6.78 2.59 7.12
N VAL A 127 -7.30 3.38 6.17
CA VAL A 127 -6.77 4.69 5.78
C VAL A 127 -7.81 5.76 6.12
N PRO A 128 -7.49 6.76 6.95
CA PRO A 128 -8.42 7.85 7.23
C PRO A 128 -8.59 8.78 6.01
N SER A 129 -9.81 9.26 5.76
CA SER A 129 -10.10 10.42 4.88
C SER A 129 -9.13 11.55 5.17
N GLY A 130 -8.63 12.16 4.10
CA GLY A 130 -7.59 13.16 4.13
C GLY A 130 -6.16 12.60 4.03
N ALA A 131 -5.93 11.30 4.27
CA ALA A 131 -4.62 10.70 4.07
C ALA A 131 -4.22 10.69 2.60
N ILE A 132 -2.94 10.90 2.33
CA ILE A 132 -2.37 10.91 0.97
C ILE A 132 -1.50 9.66 0.81
N ILE A 133 -1.74 8.91 -0.25
CA ILE A 133 -0.90 7.77 -0.66
C ILE A 133 -0.07 8.12 -1.89
N LEU A 134 1.10 7.48 -2.00
CA LEU A 134 1.90 7.45 -3.21
C LEU A 134 1.47 6.25 -4.06
N TRP A 135 1.06 6.49 -5.30
CA TRP A 135 0.45 5.47 -6.15
C TRP A 135 1.17 5.31 -7.48
N THR A 136 1.44 4.05 -7.88
CA THR A 136 2.16 3.70 -9.11
C THR A 136 1.24 3.41 -10.30
N GLY A 137 -0.07 3.32 -10.09
CA GLY A 137 -1.04 3.07 -11.15
C GLY A 137 -1.31 4.31 -12.02
N SER A 138 -1.91 4.09 -13.19
CA SER A 138 -2.23 5.15 -14.16
C SER A 138 -3.34 6.12 -13.69
N GLY A 139 -4.10 5.76 -12.67
CA GLY A 139 -5.12 6.58 -12.03
C GLY A 139 -5.25 6.22 -10.55
N CYS A 140 -5.80 7.14 -9.76
CA CYS A 140 -6.06 6.87 -8.34
C CYS A 140 -7.08 5.73 -8.18
N PRO A 141 -6.92 4.89 -7.15
CA PRO A 141 -7.89 3.84 -6.85
C PRO A 141 -9.24 4.43 -6.44
N GLU A 142 -10.28 3.61 -6.49
CA GLU A 142 -11.64 4.00 -6.07
C GLU A 142 -11.65 4.53 -4.62
N GLY A 143 -12.41 5.60 -4.38
CA GLY A 143 -12.45 6.28 -3.07
C GLY A 143 -11.23 7.17 -2.78
N TYR A 144 -10.45 7.50 -3.80
CA TYR A 144 -9.36 8.47 -3.71
C TYR A 144 -9.44 9.54 -4.81
N THR A 145 -9.20 10.79 -4.42
CA THR A 145 -9.11 11.94 -5.32
C THR A 145 -7.65 12.27 -5.66
N ARG A 146 -7.37 12.52 -6.95
CA ARG A 146 -6.03 12.90 -7.42
C ARG A 146 -5.66 14.33 -7.00
N LEU A 147 -4.51 14.50 -6.36
CA LEU A 147 -3.96 15.81 -5.94
C LEU A 147 -3.04 16.43 -6.99
N SER A 148 -3.57 16.75 -8.17
CA SER A 148 -2.78 17.31 -9.28
C SER A 148 -2.13 18.66 -9.01
N ALA A 149 -2.64 19.43 -8.04
CA ALA A 149 -2.05 20.71 -7.64
C ALA A 149 -0.63 20.58 -7.06
N LEU A 150 -0.26 19.36 -6.62
CA LEU A 150 1.04 19.03 -6.04
C LEU A 150 2.01 18.39 -7.05
N ASP A 151 1.62 18.21 -8.31
CA ASP A 151 2.50 17.65 -9.34
C ASP A 151 3.78 18.49 -9.47
N GLY A 152 4.94 17.83 -9.44
CA GLY A 152 6.25 18.48 -9.54
C GLY A 152 6.69 19.27 -8.30
N ARG A 153 5.93 19.20 -7.20
CA ARG A 153 6.28 19.83 -5.91
C ARG A 153 6.86 18.79 -4.94
N PHE A 154 7.71 19.25 -4.04
CA PHE A 154 8.14 18.43 -2.91
C PHE A 154 7.07 18.40 -1.81
N LEU A 155 6.88 17.23 -1.20
CA LEU A 155 6.07 17.11 0.01
C LEU A 155 6.87 17.66 1.19
N ALA A 156 6.37 18.73 1.80
CA ALA A 156 6.96 19.34 2.99
C ALA A 156 5.92 19.41 4.11
N GLY A 157 6.31 18.99 5.32
CA GLY A 157 5.49 19.17 6.50
C GLY A 157 5.46 20.64 6.95
N GLY A 158 4.30 21.12 7.38
CA GLY A 158 4.13 22.47 7.89
C GLY A 158 3.10 22.49 9.03
N SER A 159 3.12 23.54 9.84
CA SER A 159 2.15 23.73 10.93
C SER A 159 0.75 24.16 10.44
N THR A 160 0.63 24.52 9.16
CA THR A 160 -0.64 24.89 8.50
C THR A 160 -0.82 24.09 7.22
N TYR A 161 -2.01 23.52 7.06
CA TYR A 161 -2.39 22.76 5.86
C TYR A 161 -2.47 23.70 4.65
N ASN A 162 -1.82 23.32 3.54
CA ASN A 162 -1.86 24.04 2.26
C ASN A 162 -1.49 25.54 2.36
N ALA A 163 -0.60 25.91 3.29
CA ALA A 163 0.06 27.21 3.24
C ALA A 163 0.71 27.35 1.85
N ALA A 164 0.60 28.55 1.25
CA ALA A 164 0.97 28.82 -0.14
C ALA A 164 2.25 28.07 -0.52
N ALA A 165 2.10 27.07 -1.40
CA ALA A 165 3.14 26.11 -1.68
C ALA A 165 4.38 26.82 -2.25
N GLY A 166 5.41 26.94 -1.42
CA GLY A 166 6.74 27.35 -1.85
C GLY A 166 7.41 26.24 -2.66
N GLY A 167 8.27 26.63 -3.59
CA GLY A 167 9.00 25.71 -4.47
C GLY A 167 8.94 26.20 -5.91
N SER A 168 10.09 26.57 -6.46
CA SER A 168 10.26 26.88 -7.88
C SER A 168 11.21 25.84 -8.46
N THR A 169 10.88 25.29 -9.63
CA THR A 169 11.78 24.40 -10.38
C THR A 169 12.96 25.16 -10.98
N THR A 170 12.93 26.49 -10.93
CA THR A 170 14.01 27.38 -11.36
C THR A 170 14.44 28.25 -10.19
N HIS A 171 15.75 28.47 -10.05
CA HIS A 171 16.28 29.52 -9.19
C HIS A 171 17.20 30.40 -10.02
N ASN A 172 17.23 31.70 -9.72
CA ASN A 172 18.18 32.61 -10.33
C ASN A 172 19.43 32.67 -9.46
N HIS A 173 20.59 32.67 -10.12
CA HIS A 173 21.81 33.14 -9.51
C HIS A 173 22.00 34.60 -9.92
N ASP A 174 22.00 35.52 -8.96
CA ASP A 174 22.51 36.87 -9.22
C ASP A 174 24.04 36.81 -9.15
N ALA A 175 24.70 37.01 -10.30
CA ALA A 175 26.10 37.42 -10.28
C ALA A 175 26.11 38.89 -9.88
N GLY A 176 26.70 39.20 -8.71
CA GLY A 176 26.86 40.59 -8.28
C GLY A 176 27.54 41.43 -9.36
N SER A 177 27.20 42.72 -9.44
CA SER A 177 27.91 43.65 -10.33
C SER A 177 29.33 43.86 -9.83
N TYR A 178 30.31 43.22 -10.47
CA TYR A 178 31.72 43.46 -10.20
C TYR A 178 32.18 44.65 -11.04
N ALA A 179 32.39 45.81 -10.41
CA ALA A 179 33.07 46.92 -11.07
C ALA A 179 34.56 46.57 -11.18
N ALA A 180 35.06 46.32 -12.40
CA ALA A 180 36.49 46.35 -12.63
C ALA A 180 36.97 47.78 -12.36
N ALA A 181 37.84 47.97 -11.38
CA ALA A 181 38.45 49.27 -11.13
C ALA A 181 39.18 49.70 -12.42
N GLY A 182 38.80 50.86 -12.95
CA GLY A 182 39.48 51.43 -14.11
C GLY A 182 40.98 51.50 -13.83
N HIS A 183 41.79 50.97 -14.74
CA HIS A 183 43.24 51.09 -14.67
C HIS A 183 43.75 51.76 -15.93
N THR A 184 44.82 52.52 -15.80
CA THR A 184 45.43 53.27 -16.91
C THR A 184 46.75 52.63 -17.31
N HIS A 185 46.93 52.39 -18.60
CA HIS A 185 48.25 52.13 -19.16
C HIS A 185 48.86 53.46 -19.58
N SER A 186 50.11 53.69 -19.19
CA SER A 186 50.92 54.77 -19.71
C SER A 186 52.12 54.17 -20.41
N GLY A 187 52.34 54.59 -21.65
CA GLY A 187 53.55 54.29 -22.42
C GLY A 187 54.20 55.62 -22.77
N THR A 188 55.46 55.78 -22.38
CA THR A 188 56.23 56.99 -22.73
C THR A 188 56.92 56.73 -24.07
N THR A 189 56.51 57.41 -25.13
CA THR A 189 57.36 57.50 -26.33
C THR A 189 58.45 58.51 -26.03
N GLY A 190 59.68 58.03 -25.88
CA GLY A 190 60.85 58.90 -25.76
C GLY A 190 61.10 59.69 -27.04
N PRO A 191 61.88 60.78 -26.98
CA PRO A 191 62.26 61.53 -28.16
C PRO A 191 62.97 60.59 -29.15
N ILE A 192 62.88 60.90 -30.46
CA ILE A 192 63.77 60.29 -31.44
C ILE A 192 65.21 60.40 -30.92
N ALA A 193 65.96 59.31 -30.93
CA ALA A 193 67.35 59.34 -30.52
C ALA A 193 68.08 60.45 -31.29
N SER A 194 68.81 61.28 -30.55
CA SER A 194 69.53 62.45 -31.08
C SER A 194 70.29 62.11 -32.37
N GLY A 195 69.86 62.66 -33.51
CA GLY A 195 70.55 62.47 -34.79
C GLY A 195 69.69 62.44 -36.06
N MET A 196 68.36 62.37 -35.99
CA MET A 196 67.51 62.58 -37.17
C MET A 196 66.98 64.01 -37.22
N GLN A 197 67.77 64.94 -37.78
CA GLN A 197 67.26 66.23 -38.28
C GLN A 197 66.57 66.00 -39.63
N PRO A 198 65.27 66.35 -39.79
CA PRO A 198 64.62 66.33 -41.11
C PRO A 198 65.06 67.49 -42.01
N ASP A 199 65.73 68.51 -41.45
CA ASP A 199 66.15 69.70 -42.17
C ASP A 199 67.62 70.07 -41.87
N GLY A 200 68.45 70.03 -42.90
CA GLY A 200 69.89 70.26 -42.83
C GLY A 200 70.28 71.73 -42.58
N GLY A 201 70.05 72.22 -41.37
CA GLY A 201 70.49 73.55 -40.93
C GLY A 201 71.43 73.49 -39.73
N SER A 202 72.66 73.98 -39.89
CA SER A 202 73.71 74.08 -38.85
C SER A 202 73.49 75.26 -37.91
N GLY A 203 72.46 75.17 -37.08
CA GLY A 203 72.29 76.02 -35.90
C GLY A 203 71.73 75.16 -34.80
N ASP A 204 72.39 75.12 -33.64
CA ASP A 204 71.94 74.39 -32.46
C ASP A 204 70.68 75.06 -31.88
N ARG A 205 69.56 74.79 -32.53
CA ARG A 205 68.23 75.07 -32.00
C ARG A 205 67.79 73.76 -31.36
N GLN A 206 68.08 73.61 -30.06
CA GLN A 206 67.44 72.59 -29.26
C GLN A 206 65.92 72.86 -29.27
N TYR A 207 65.21 72.17 -30.15
CA TYR A 207 63.76 72.09 -30.06
C TYR A 207 63.44 71.23 -28.85
N SER A 208 63.11 71.89 -27.73
CA SER A 208 62.42 71.22 -26.63
C SER A 208 61.03 70.85 -27.15
N LEU A 209 60.92 69.69 -27.77
CA LEU A 209 59.62 69.14 -28.16
C LEU A 209 58.94 68.69 -26.87
N PRO A 210 57.69 69.13 -26.61
CA PRO A 210 57.00 68.74 -25.41
C PRO A 210 56.88 67.21 -25.37
N SER A 211 57.46 66.60 -24.33
CA SER A 211 57.03 65.28 -23.90
C SER A 211 55.53 65.37 -23.62
N HIS A 212 54.75 64.52 -24.25
CA HIS A 212 53.35 64.39 -23.91
C HIS A 212 53.05 62.92 -23.67
N THR A 213 52.24 62.67 -22.65
CA THR A 213 51.81 61.34 -22.26
C THR A 213 50.53 61.01 -23.02
N HIS A 214 50.51 59.88 -23.73
CA HIS A 214 49.25 59.33 -24.21
C HIS A 214 48.62 58.52 -23.07
N ASN A 215 47.51 59.03 -22.55
CA ASN A 215 46.67 58.25 -21.66
C ASN A 215 45.58 57.59 -22.50
N VAL A 216 45.63 56.27 -22.62
CA VAL A 216 44.49 55.50 -23.12
C VAL A 216 43.62 55.16 -21.92
N THR A 217 42.54 55.92 -21.76
CA THR A 217 41.50 55.61 -20.78
C THR A 217 40.49 54.69 -21.46
N ILE A 218 40.52 53.39 -21.13
CA ILE A 218 39.39 52.53 -21.43
C ILE A 218 38.33 52.87 -20.38
N ASN A 219 37.43 53.79 -20.71
CA ASN A 219 36.20 53.94 -19.96
C ASN A 219 35.40 52.67 -20.20
N ALA A 220 35.32 51.79 -19.20
CA ALA A 220 34.30 50.75 -19.22
C ALA A 220 32.95 51.47 -19.29
N SER A 221 32.36 51.53 -20.48
CA SER A 221 31.07 52.15 -20.69
C SER A 221 30.02 51.28 -20.01
N GLY A 222 29.71 51.62 -18.76
CA GLY A 222 28.65 51.03 -17.97
C GLY A 222 28.97 49.63 -17.42
N PRO A 223 28.14 49.13 -16.49
CA PRO A 223 28.17 47.73 -16.09
C PRO A 223 27.77 46.92 -17.32
N SER A 224 28.75 46.51 -18.13
CA SER A 224 28.52 45.47 -19.11
C SER A 224 28.29 44.20 -18.29
N ALA A 225 27.03 43.90 -18.00
CA ALA A 225 26.65 42.68 -17.33
C ALA A 225 27.25 41.53 -18.15
N ILE A 226 28.15 40.75 -17.53
CA ILE A 226 28.51 39.45 -18.08
C ILE A 226 27.28 38.58 -17.88
N SER A 227 26.37 38.56 -18.86
CA SER A 227 25.22 37.66 -18.85
C SER A 227 25.68 36.29 -19.32
N GLY A 228 26.00 35.41 -18.37
CA GLY A 228 26.09 33.99 -18.65
C GLY A 228 24.70 33.40 -18.61
N THR A 229 24.16 32.95 -19.74
CA THR A 229 23.00 32.05 -19.73
C THR A 229 23.48 30.68 -19.25
N SER A 230 23.13 30.28 -18.01
CA SER A 230 23.17 28.85 -17.69
C SER A 230 22.14 28.18 -18.58
N SER A 231 22.54 27.17 -19.35
CA SER A 231 21.58 26.39 -20.14
C SER A 231 20.50 25.85 -19.19
N THR A 232 19.28 25.65 -19.71
CA THR A 232 18.15 25.06 -18.98
C THR A 232 18.36 23.55 -18.76
N ALA A 233 19.54 23.14 -18.32
CA ALA A 233 19.82 21.77 -17.99
C ALA A 233 19.01 21.41 -16.74
N ASP A 234 18.14 20.42 -16.88
CA ASP A 234 17.41 19.83 -15.77
C ASP A 234 18.41 19.09 -14.86
N HIS A 235 18.63 19.63 -13.66
CA HIS A 235 19.56 19.05 -12.69
C HIS A 235 18.89 18.06 -11.74
N ARG A 236 17.65 17.61 -12.01
CA ARG A 236 16.98 16.60 -11.19
C ARG A 236 17.70 15.24 -11.33
N PRO A 237 18.07 14.57 -10.22
CA PRO A 237 18.51 13.17 -10.27
C PRO A 237 17.46 12.26 -10.92
N PRO A 238 17.83 11.08 -11.46
CA PRO A 238 16.86 10.12 -12.00
C PRO A 238 15.73 9.84 -10.99
N PHE A 239 14.48 9.93 -11.44
CA PHE A 239 13.29 9.77 -10.60
C PHE A 239 12.21 8.92 -11.27
N ALA A 240 11.35 8.31 -10.46
CA ALA A 240 10.11 7.67 -10.90
C ALA A 240 8.93 8.61 -10.70
N THR A 241 7.94 8.54 -11.60
CA THR A 241 6.70 9.29 -11.47
C THR A 241 5.67 8.49 -10.67
N LEU A 242 4.95 9.17 -9.79
CA LEU A 242 3.92 8.61 -8.92
C LEU A 242 2.73 9.57 -8.89
N LEU A 243 1.52 9.04 -8.68
CA LEU A 243 0.35 9.85 -8.41
C LEU A 243 0.20 10.06 -6.89
N LEU A 244 -0.17 11.28 -6.51
CA LEU A 244 -0.62 11.59 -5.16
C LEU A 244 -2.14 11.46 -5.12
N CYS A 245 -2.64 10.52 -4.31
CA CYS A 245 -4.06 10.22 -4.20
C CYS A 245 -4.50 10.44 -2.75
N GLN A 246 -5.48 11.31 -2.53
CA GLN A 246 -6.04 11.59 -1.21
C GLN A 246 -7.29 10.76 -0.99
N LYS A 247 -7.41 10.09 0.16
CA LYS A 247 -8.63 9.36 0.54
C LYS A 247 -9.78 10.36 0.72
N ASP A 248 -10.90 10.09 0.04
CA ASP A 248 -12.13 10.86 0.16
C ASP A 248 -12.68 10.87 1.60
#